data_AF-A0A0K0GIR5-F1
#
_entry.id   AF-A0A0K0GIR5-F1
#
_cell.length_a   1.000
_cell.length_b   1.000
_cell.length_c   1.000
_cell.angle_alpha   90.00
_cell.angle_beta   90.00
_cell.angle_gamma   90.00
#
_symmetry.space_group_name_H-M   'P 1'
#
loop_
_entity.id
_entity.type
_entity.pdbx_description
1 polymer ?
#
loop_
_entity_poly.entity_id
_entity_poly.type
_entity_poly.pdbx_seq_one_letter_code
_entity_poly.pdbx_strand_id
1 'polypeptide(L)' 'MISFLHEADAGVSIKDLCRLHGFSEASYSLWRSKFGGMSVPEAKRLKELEAENTRLKKLLAGQLFENNLIKDALRKKW' A
#
# COMPACT_ATOMS: atom_id res chain seq x y z
N MET A 1 -11.84 4.44 -8.38
CA MET A 1 -10.38 4.37 -8.57
C MET A 1 -10.02 3.26 -9.54
N ILE A 2 -10.14 2.00 -9.16
CA ILE A 2 -9.80 0.88 -10.07
C ILE A 2 -10.73 0.80 -11.30
N SER A 3 -11.97 1.29 -11.17
CA SER A 3 -12.93 1.37 -12.28
C SER A 3 -12.40 2.11 -13.52
N PHE A 4 -11.69 3.24 -13.35
CA PHE A 4 -11.15 3.96 -14.51
C PHE A 4 -9.94 3.26 -15.15
N LEU A 5 -9.24 2.40 -14.40
CA LEU A 5 -8.18 1.55 -14.96
C LEU A 5 -8.80 0.48 -15.85
N HIS A 6 -9.92 -0.12 -15.41
CA HIS A 6 -10.68 -1.08 -16.21
C HIS A 6 -11.31 -0.44 -17.45
N GLU A 7 -11.85 0.78 -17.34
CA GLU A 7 -12.36 1.53 -18.51
C GLU A 7 -11.25 1.82 -19.52
N ALA A 8 -10.06 2.21 -19.06
CA ALA A 8 -8.92 2.41 -19.93
C ALA A 8 -8.41 1.10 -20.57
N ASP A 9 -8.39 -0.01 -19.82
CA ASP A 9 -8.04 -1.34 -20.34
C ASP A 9 -9.10 -1.85 -21.34
N ALA A 10 -10.35 -1.41 -21.22
CA ALA A 10 -11.43 -1.64 -22.18
C ALA A 10 -11.35 -0.74 -23.43
N GLY A 11 -10.33 0.11 -23.54
CA GLY A 11 -10.05 0.94 -24.71
C GLY A 11 -10.57 2.38 -24.64
N VAL A 12 -11.10 2.83 -23.51
CA VAL A 12 -11.49 4.24 -23.34
C VAL A 12 -10.24 5.13 -23.33
N SER A 13 -10.31 6.26 -24.04
CA SER A 13 -9.26 7.27 -24.08
C SER A 13 -8.90 7.77 -22.68
N ILE A 14 -7.65 7.57 -22.27
CA ILE A 14 -7.10 8.05 -20.99
C ILE A 14 -7.31 9.57 -20.85
N LYS A 15 -7.17 10.31 -21.97
CA LYS A 15 -7.35 11.77 -22.00
C LYS A 15 -8.79 12.17 -21.66
N ASP A 16 -9.77 11.41 -22.13
CA ASP A 16 -11.18 11.66 -21.83
C ASP A 16 -11.53 11.28 -20.39
N LEU A 17 -10.97 10.18 -19.87
CA LEU A 17 -11.10 9.80 -18.46
C LEU A 17 -10.50 10.87 -17.53
N CYS A 18 -9.31 11.38 -17.85
CA CYS A 18 -8.66 12.46 -17.11
C CYS A 18 -9.55 13.71 -17.06
N ARG A 19 -10.13 14.10 -18.19
CA ARG A 19 -11.04 15.26 -18.29
C ARG A 19 -12.36 15.04 -17.54
N LEU A 20 -12.96 13.85 -17.66
CA LEU A 20 -14.25 13.52 -17.05
C LEU A 20 -14.16 13.46 -15.53
N HIS A 21 -13.10 12.87 -15.00
CA HIS A 21 -12.94 12.63 -13.57
C HIS A 21 -12.05 13.67 -12.86
N GLY A 22 -11.50 14.64 -13.60
CA GLY A 22 -10.72 15.74 -13.03
C GLY A 22 -9.36 15.33 -12.45
N PHE A 23 -8.71 14.30 -13.02
CA PHE A 23 -7.35 13.91 -12.65
C PHE A 23 -6.39 14.08 -13.83
N SER A 24 -5.09 14.20 -13.52
CA SER A 24 -4.06 14.30 -14.54
C SER A 24 -3.64 12.94 -15.09
N GLU A 25 -3.08 12.90 -16.31
CA GLU A 25 -2.49 11.67 -16.87
C GLU A 25 -1.34 11.13 -15.99
N ALA A 26 -0.62 12.02 -15.30
CA ALA A 26 0.40 11.62 -14.33
C ALA A 26 -0.21 10.85 -13.14
N SER A 27 -1.35 11.31 -12.62
CA SER A 27 -2.11 10.61 -11.57
C SER A 27 -2.57 9.23 -12.05
N TYR A 28 -3.09 9.16 -13.30
CA TYR A 28 -3.48 7.90 -13.91
C TYR A 28 -2.31 6.92 -14.02
N SER A 29 -1.14 7.37 -14.50
CA SER A 29 0.07 6.54 -14.61
C SER A 29 0.51 5.97 -13.27
N LEU A 30 0.48 6.78 -12.21
CA LEU A 30 0.78 6.33 -10.85
C LEU A 30 -0.18 5.25 -10.35
N TRP A 31 -1.47 5.38 -10.65
CA TRP A 31 -2.45 4.37 -10.26
C TRP A 31 -2.36 3.12 -11.11
N ARG A 32 -2.04 3.25 -12.40
CA ARG A 32 -1.79 2.12 -13.29
C ARG A 32 -0.58 1.31 -12.84
N SER A 33 0.52 1.96 -12.44
CA SER A 33 1.70 1.24 -11.93
C SER A 33 1.42 0.52 -10.61
N LYS A 34 0.55 1.10 -9.76
CA LYS A 34 0.23 0.55 -8.44
C LYS A 34 -0.87 -0.52 -8.44
N PHE A 35 -1.87 -0.38 -9.31
CA PHE A 35 -3.10 -1.18 -9.30
C PHE A 35 -3.47 -1.77 -10.66
N GLY A 36 -2.69 -1.49 -11.72
CA GLY A 36 -2.95 -2.03 -13.05
C GLY A 36 -2.93 -3.56 -13.04
N GLY A 37 -3.89 -4.16 -13.75
CA GLY A 37 -4.06 -5.61 -13.78
C GLY A 37 -4.65 -6.23 -12.50
N MET A 38 -4.94 -5.43 -11.46
CA MET A 38 -5.63 -5.92 -10.26
C MET A 38 -7.14 -5.76 -10.41
N SER A 39 -7.88 -6.75 -9.93
CA SER A 39 -9.30 -6.64 -9.62
C SER A 39 -9.53 -5.83 -8.35
N VAL A 40 -10.77 -5.33 -8.18
CA VAL A 40 -11.18 -4.62 -6.96
C VAL A 40 -10.98 -5.46 -5.68
N PRO A 41 -11.34 -6.76 -5.65
CA PRO A 41 -11.06 -7.63 -4.50
C PRO A 41 -9.57 -7.76 -4.19
N GLU A 42 -8.72 -7.90 -5.20
CA GLU A 42 -7.26 -8.02 -5.02
C GLU A 42 -6.67 -6.74 -4.43
N ALA A 43 -7.06 -5.58 -4.93
CA ALA A 43 -6.59 -4.31 -4.38
C ALA A 43 -7.09 -4.07 -2.94
N LYS A 44 -8.32 -4.50 -2.61
CA LYS A 44 -8.81 -4.47 -1.22
C LYS A 44 -7.95 -5.36 -0.33
N ARG A 45 -7.67 -6.59 -0.78
CA ARG A 45 -6.83 -7.55 -0.06
C ARG A 45 -5.41 -7.02 0.13
N LEU A 46 -4.83 -6.40 -0.89
CA LEU A 46 -3.51 -5.76 -0.81
C LEU A 46 -3.48 -4.70 0.30
N LYS A 47 -4.48 -3.81 0.35
CA LYS A 47 -4.56 -2.77 1.38
C LYS A 47 -4.69 -3.35 2.80
N GLU A 48 -5.46 -4.41 2.97
CA GLU A 48 -5.58 -5.11 4.25
C GLU A 48 -4.23 -5.73 4.68
N LEU A 49 -3.52 -6.36 3.75
CA LEU A 49 -2.20 -6.93 4.00
C LEU A 49 -1.16 -5.86 4.31
N GLU A 50 -1.17 -4.71 3.63
CA GLU A 50 -0.29 -3.58 3.92
C GLU A 50 -0.53 -3.02 5.33
N ALA A 51 -1.80 -2.89 5.73
CA ALA A 51 -2.18 -2.44 7.07
C ALA A 51 -1.71 -3.43 8.15
N GLU A 52 -1.93 -4.72 7.94
CA GLU A 52 -1.52 -5.76 8.87
C GLU A 52 0.01 -5.86 8.96
N ASN A 53 0.72 -5.79 7.84
CA ASN A 53 2.18 -5.76 7.81
C ASN A 53 2.73 -4.58 8.62
N THR A 54 2.11 -3.41 8.48
CA THR A 54 2.48 -2.21 9.26
C THR A 54 2.27 -2.44 10.76
N ARG A 55 1.14 -3.03 11.15
CA ARG A 55 0.84 -3.37 12.55
C ARG A 55 1.87 -4.36 13.12
N LEU A 56 2.15 -5.43 12.38
CA LEU A 56 3.11 -6.47 12.77
C LEU A 56 4.53 -5.91 12.93
N LYS A 57 4.99 -5.05 12.00
CA LYS A 57 6.28 -4.38 12.11
C LYS A 57 6.40 -3.52 13.35
N LYS A 58 5.35 -2.79 13.72
CA LYS A 58 5.33 -1.98 14.95
C LYS A 58 5.42 -2.85 16.20
N LEU A 59 4.66 -3.94 16.25
CA LEU A 59 4.72 -4.89 17.37
C LEU A 59 6.11 -5.51 17.51
N LEU A 60 6.68 -5.97 16.40
CA LEU A 60 8.02 -6.54 16.38
C LEU A 60 9.08 -5.53 16.86
N ALA A 61 9.02 -4.28 16.39
CA ALA A 61 9.93 -3.23 16.84
C ALA A 61 9.82 -2.98 18.35
N GLY A 62 8.60 -2.96 18.89
CA GLY A 62 8.36 -2.86 20.33
C GLY A 62 8.98 -4.02 21.11
N GLN A 63 8.73 -5.26 20.68
CA GLN A 63 9.28 -6.45 21.33
C GLN A 63 10.81 -6.49 21.28
N LEU A 64 11.41 -6.12 20.14
CA LEU A 64 12.87 -6.05 20.02
C LEU A 64 13.46 -4.99 20.94
N PHE A 65 12.81 -3.84 21.06
CA PHE A 65 13.22 -2.79 21.99
C PHE A 65 13.19 -3.26 23.44
N GLU A 66 12.07 -3.84 23.89
CA GLU A 66 11.94 -4.38 25.24
C GLU A 66 12.98 -5.48 25.51
N ASN A 67 13.20 -6.38 24.55
CA ASN A 67 14.19 -7.45 24.68
C ASN A 67 15.61 -6.90 24.84
N ASN A 68 15.95 -5.85 24.09
CA ASN A 68 17.25 -5.20 24.20
C ASN A 68 17.43 -4.55 25.58
N LEU A 69 16.42 -3.84 26.09
CA LEU A 69 16.47 -3.27 27.44
C LEU A 69 16.69 -4.34 28.52
N ILE A 70 16.00 -5.47 28.42
CA ILE A 70 16.17 -6.60 29.35
C ILE A 70 17.60 -7.15 29.27
N LYS A 71 18.12 -7.38 28.06
CA LYS A 71 19.49 -7.88 27.87
C LYS A 71 20.54 -6.92 28.41
N ASP A 72 20.37 -5.62 28.19
CA ASP A 72 21.29 -4.60 28.69
C ASP A 72 21.26 -4.50 30.22
N ALA A 73 20.07 -4.59 30.83
CA ALA A 73 19.94 -4.61 32.28
C ALA A 73 20.60 -5.85 32.91
N LEU A 74 20.49 -7.02 32.27
CA LEU A 74 21.16 -8.24 32.71
C LEU A 74 22.69 -8.16 32.57
N ARG A 75 23.19 -7.54 31.51
CA ARG A 75 24.64 -7.32 31.32
C ARG A 75 25.25 -6.39 32.37
N LYS A 76 24.50 -5.39 32.84
CA LYS A 76 24.97 -4.44 33.87
C LYS A 76 24.95 -5.00 35.30
N LYS A 77 24.36 -6.16 35.52
CA LYS A 77 24.27 -6.79 36.85
C LYS A 77 25.53 -7.59 37.25
N TRP A 78 26.52 -7.68 36.37
CA TRP A 78 27.76 -8.42 36.58
C TRP A 78 28.97 -7.55 36.21
#